data_AF-A0A401YUD0-F1
#
_entry.id   AF-A0A401YUD0-F1
#
_cell.length_a   1.000
_cell.length_b   1.000
_cell.length_c   1.000
_cell.angle_alpha   90.00
_cell.angle_beta   90.00
_cell.angle_gamma   90.00
#
_symmetry.space_group_name_H-M   'P 1'
#
loop_
_entity.id
_entity.type
_entity.pdbx_description
1 polymer ?
#
loop_
_entity_poly.entity_id
_entity_poly.type
_entity_poly.pdbx_seq_one_letter_code
_entity_poly.pdbx_strand_id
1 'polypeptide(L)'
;MPETATHADPNASIIAEFRAHNGRVGGMFEGVTLVLITTAGRHTGRPWTTPVVAARDGDRWLVFASNAGGPRDPHWYLNLVASPQVTMEIGTDEGRVKPFAARAVPLAGDERDHQWDLQCARNPAFRDYAAATTRTIPVVALHPLDLTGDPARARLIAEQLIRHHEDLRAEIDRVRARFEHALAGGPEPDAPDNDADTDTGTDDLAGRLRRHCLTFCRHLQMHHIREDGAFSAFEREYPELVPAITRLRAEHAVVERALAAFAALLERAAGPDRGPDTEPARLRAEFEAVSAGLEEHFAYEEAHLLPALRG
;
A
#
# COMPACT_ATOMS: atom_id res chain seq x y z
N MET A 1 -2.05 1.48 -34.43
CA MET A 1 -1.57 1.88 -33.10
C MET A 1 -2.68 2.65 -32.40
N PRO A 2 -3.18 2.20 -31.25
CA PRO A 2 -3.72 3.12 -30.26
C PRO A 2 -2.63 3.40 -29.21
N GLU A 3 -2.43 4.68 -28.95
CA GLU A 3 -1.62 5.21 -27.85
C GLU A 3 -2.12 4.67 -26.52
N THR A 4 -1.20 4.11 -25.72
CA THR A 4 -1.37 4.00 -24.28
C THR A 4 -1.38 5.40 -23.69
N ALA A 5 -2.56 5.99 -23.55
CA ALA A 5 -2.74 7.20 -22.77
C ALA A 5 -2.42 6.89 -21.31
N THR A 6 -1.21 7.26 -20.87
CA THR A 6 -0.87 7.36 -19.45
C THR A 6 -1.79 8.44 -18.88
N HIS A 7 -2.91 8.03 -18.26
CA HIS A 7 -3.75 8.96 -17.51
C HIS A 7 -2.88 9.61 -16.43
N ALA A 8 -2.58 10.90 -16.57
CA ALA A 8 -1.90 11.65 -15.52
C ALA A 8 -2.73 11.54 -14.24
N ASP A 9 -2.07 11.20 -13.13
CA ASP A 9 -2.74 11.13 -11.82
C ASP A 9 -3.37 12.51 -11.52
N PRO A 10 -4.71 12.59 -11.39
CA PRO A 10 -5.39 13.86 -11.17
C PRO A 10 -4.97 14.56 -9.87
N ASN A 11 -4.37 13.83 -8.92
CA ASN A 11 -3.90 14.39 -7.65
C ASN A 11 -2.43 14.83 -7.66
N ALA A 12 -1.69 14.59 -8.75
CA ALA A 12 -0.23 14.74 -8.76
C ALA A 12 0.23 16.16 -8.36
N SER A 13 -0.44 17.20 -8.87
CA SER A 13 -0.12 18.59 -8.52
C SER A 13 -0.39 18.92 -7.05
N ILE A 14 -1.54 18.45 -6.53
CA ILE A 14 -1.93 18.66 -5.13
C ILE A 14 -0.94 17.95 -4.20
N ILE A 15 -0.55 16.71 -4.53
CA ILE A 15 0.43 15.93 -3.76
C ILE A 15 1.78 16.62 -3.75
N ALA A 16 2.24 17.10 -4.91
CA ALA A 16 3.52 17.81 -5.02
C ALA A 16 3.51 19.11 -4.19
N GLU A 17 2.43 19.90 -4.28
CA GLU A 17 2.27 21.12 -3.52
C GLU A 17 2.23 20.86 -2.00
N PHE A 18 1.45 19.86 -1.58
CA PHE A 18 1.37 19.44 -0.18
C PHE A 18 2.75 19.09 0.39
N ARG A 19 3.52 18.27 -0.34
CA ARG A 19 4.87 17.86 0.07
C ARG A 19 5.86 19.04 0.08
N ALA A 20 5.73 19.97 -0.86
CA ALA A 20 6.60 21.15 -0.96
C ALA A 20 6.33 22.21 0.13
N HIS A 21 5.09 22.32 0.60
CA HIS A 21 4.67 23.39 1.53
C HIS A 21 4.25 22.87 2.91
N ASN A 22 4.89 21.80 3.39
CA ASN A 22 4.67 21.24 4.73
C ASN A 22 3.19 20.97 5.04
N GLY A 23 2.51 20.30 4.11
CA GLY A 23 1.12 19.88 4.26
C GLY A 23 0.06 20.93 3.91
N ARG A 24 0.46 22.06 3.32
CA ARG A 24 -0.46 23.13 2.91
C ARG A 24 -0.62 23.14 1.39
N VAL A 25 -1.84 23.42 0.94
CA VAL A 25 -2.21 23.51 -0.48
C VAL A 25 -3.13 24.71 -0.65
N GLY A 26 -2.90 25.54 -1.66
CA GLY A 26 -3.70 26.73 -1.93
C GLY A 26 -4.98 26.45 -2.72
N GLY A 27 -5.53 27.53 -3.30
CA GLY A 27 -6.71 27.45 -4.16
C GLY A 27 -7.95 26.95 -3.39
N MET A 28 -8.59 25.88 -3.88
CA MET A 28 -9.78 25.31 -3.25
C MET A 28 -9.51 24.65 -1.90
N PHE A 29 -8.25 24.41 -1.55
CA PHE A 29 -7.84 23.82 -0.26
C PHE A 29 -7.18 24.84 0.69
N GLU A 30 -7.18 26.13 0.33
CA GLU A 30 -6.63 27.19 1.19
C GLU A 30 -7.33 27.18 2.57
N GLY A 31 -6.53 27.11 3.63
CA GLY A 31 -7.04 27.03 5.01
C GLY A 31 -7.69 25.69 5.39
N VAL A 32 -7.75 24.71 4.49
CA VAL A 32 -8.29 23.37 4.74
C VAL A 32 -7.18 22.43 5.20
N THR A 33 -7.41 21.73 6.31
CA THR A 33 -6.49 20.70 6.77
C THR A 33 -6.58 19.47 5.87
N LEU A 34 -5.45 19.10 5.27
CA LEU A 34 -5.29 17.91 4.45
C LEU A 34 -4.36 16.89 5.10
N VAL A 35 -4.57 15.62 4.75
CA VAL A 35 -3.64 14.51 4.96
C VAL A 35 -3.51 13.80 3.61
N LEU A 36 -2.31 13.34 3.23
CA LEU A 36 -2.22 12.37 2.14
C LEU A 36 -2.37 10.97 2.74
N ILE A 37 -3.27 10.17 2.18
CA ILE A 37 -3.38 8.75 2.54
C ILE A 37 -2.93 7.88 1.37
N THR A 38 -2.06 6.93 1.63
CA THR A 38 -1.62 5.92 0.67
C THR A 38 -2.26 4.59 1.03
N THR A 39 -3.16 4.12 0.15
CA THR A 39 -3.94 2.88 0.34
C THR A 39 -3.57 1.83 -0.71
N ALA A 40 -3.79 0.56 -0.38
CA ALA A 40 -3.74 -0.55 -1.33
C ALA A 40 -4.96 -0.53 -2.25
N GLY A 41 -4.79 -0.49 -3.57
CA GLY A 41 -5.91 -0.74 -4.49
C GLY A 41 -6.51 -2.12 -4.22
N ARG A 42 -7.76 -2.23 -3.77
CA ARG A 42 -8.35 -3.53 -3.34
C ARG A 42 -8.34 -4.65 -4.38
N HIS A 43 -8.28 -4.30 -5.66
CA HIS A 43 -8.22 -5.24 -6.79
C HIS A 43 -6.81 -5.41 -7.34
N THR A 44 -6.00 -4.37 -7.24
CA THR A 44 -4.74 -4.26 -7.97
C THR A 44 -3.52 -4.25 -7.06
N GLY A 45 -3.68 -4.16 -5.75
CA GLY A 45 -2.64 -3.99 -4.73
C GLY A 45 -1.78 -2.73 -4.85
N ARG A 46 -1.85 -2.01 -5.97
CA ARG A 46 -1.01 -0.85 -6.25
C ARG A 46 -1.26 0.26 -5.21
N PRO A 47 -0.21 0.99 -4.78
CA PRO A 47 -0.37 2.17 -3.95
C PRO A 47 -1.21 3.24 -4.66
N TRP A 48 -2.15 3.81 -3.94
CA TRP A 48 -2.88 5.02 -4.35
C TRP A 48 -2.79 6.07 -3.26
N THR A 49 -2.06 7.15 -3.56
CA THR A 49 -2.00 8.33 -2.69
C THR A 49 -3.15 9.27 -3.03
N THR A 50 -3.95 9.62 -2.03
CA THR A 50 -5.08 10.54 -2.19
C THR A 50 -5.00 11.66 -1.15
N PRO A 51 -5.02 12.94 -1.55
CA PRO A 51 -5.24 14.04 -0.62
C PRO A 51 -6.67 13.99 -0.10
N VAL A 52 -6.83 13.97 1.21
CA VAL A 52 -8.15 13.94 1.88
C VAL A 52 -8.25 15.05 2.91
N VAL A 53 -9.45 15.65 2.98
CA VAL A 53 -9.77 16.58 4.07
C VAL A 53 -9.73 15.82 5.38
N ALA A 54 -9.03 16.39 6.35
CA ALA A 54 -8.82 15.79 7.65
C ALA A 54 -9.12 16.75 8.79
N ALA A 55 -9.36 16.17 9.97
CA ALA A 55 -9.42 16.91 11.21
C ALA A 55 -8.68 16.16 12.31
N ARG A 56 -8.04 16.89 13.23
CA ARG A 56 -7.41 16.30 14.41
C ARG A 56 -8.47 16.00 15.48
N ASP A 57 -8.36 14.84 16.11
CA ASP A 57 -9.21 14.40 17.22
C ASP A 57 -8.35 13.64 18.24
N GLY A 58 -7.87 14.35 19.26
CA GLY A 58 -6.88 13.83 20.21
C GLY A 58 -5.63 13.30 19.48
N ASP A 59 -5.34 12.01 19.69
CA ASP A 59 -4.17 11.34 19.11
C ASP A 59 -4.41 10.77 17.70
N ARG A 60 -5.67 10.74 17.24
CA ARG A 60 -6.07 10.23 15.92
C ARG A 60 -6.40 11.37 14.95
N TRP A 61 -6.56 11.00 13.68
CA TRP A 61 -7.04 11.88 12.63
C TRP A 61 -8.37 11.37 12.08
N LEU A 62 -9.27 12.28 11.72
CA LEU A 62 -10.52 11.95 11.08
C LEU A 62 -10.44 12.33 9.61
N VAL A 63 -10.80 11.42 8.72
CA VAL A 63 -10.92 11.67 7.28
C VAL A 63 -12.33 11.37 6.81
N PHE A 64 -12.79 12.09 5.80
CA PHE A 64 -14.21 12.11 5.42
C PHE A 64 -14.38 11.64 3.98
N ALA A 65 -15.09 10.53 3.78
CA ALA A 65 -15.33 9.92 2.47
C ALA A 65 -16.44 10.64 1.68
N SER A 66 -16.37 11.97 1.62
CA SER A 66 -17.43 12.82 1.07
C SER A 66 -17.57 12.73 -0.44
N ASN A 67 -16.47 12.53 -1.18
CA ASN A 67 -16.46 12.50 -2.65
C ASN A 67 -17.27 13.66 -3.27
N ALA A 68 -17.18 14.85 -2.67
CA ALA A 68 -17.98 16.04 -3.02
C ALA A 68 -19.50 15.79 -3.14
N GLY A 69 -20.07 14.89 -2.34
CA GLY A 69 -21.49 14.53 -2.40
C GLY A 69 -21.84 13.55 -3.53
N GLY A 70 -20.85 12.97 -4.20
CA GLY A 70 -21.08 11.97 -5.24
C GLY A 70 -21.89 10.76 -4.73
N PRO A 71 -22.62 10.06 -5.63
CA PRO A 71 -23.51 8.96 -5.26
C PRO A 71 -22.78 7.67 -4.85
N ARG A 72 -21.45 7.62 -5.03
CA ARG A 72 -20.60 6.48 -4.69
C ARG A 72 -19.52 6.89 -3.70
N ASP A 73 -19.17 5.97 -2.83
CA ASP A 73 -18.01 6.13 -1.97
C ASP A 73 -16.72 6.22 -2.81
N PRO A 74 -15.74 7.02 -2.35
CA PRO A 74 -14.49 7.19 -3.07
C PRO A 74 -13.66 5.91 -3.03
N HIS A 75 -12.83 5.71 -4.05
CA HIS A 75 -12.01 4.50 -4.18
C HIS A 75 -11.12 4.22 -2.96
N TRP A 76 -10.52 5.26 -2.37
CA TRP A 76 -9.69 5.12 -1.18
C TRP A 76 -10.48 4.57 0.03
N TYR A 77 -11.76 4.91 0.19
CA TYR A 77 -12.56 4.39 1.31
C TYR A 77 -12.81 2.89 1.12
N LEU A 78 -13.17 2.48 -0.09
CA LEU A 78 -13.36 1.07 -0.43
C LEU A 78 -12.06 0.25 -0.28
N ASN A 79 -10.91 0.87 -0.54
CA ASN A 79 -9.61 0.28 -0.27
C ASN A 79 -9.38 0.06 1.25
N LEU A 80 -9.71 1.05 2.09
CA LEU A 80 -9.57 0.94 3.55
C LEU A 80 -10.51 -0.10 4.17
N VAL A 81 -11.70 -0.27 3.61
CA VAL A 81 -12.63 -1.33 4.03
C VAL A 81 -12.05 -2.71 3.74
N ALA A 82 -11.34 -2.88 2.62
CA ALA A 82 -10.67 -4.13 2.27
C ALA A 82 -9.37 -4.37 3.07
N SER A 83 -8.61 -3.31 3.36
CA SER A 83 -7.37 -3.36 4.14
C SER A 83 -7.25 -2.10 5.00
N PRO A 84 -7.38 -2.19 6.33
CA PRO A 84 -7.37 -1.02 7.21
C PRO A 84 -5.98 -0.42 7.42
N GLN A 85 -4.91 -1.04 6.91
CA GLN A 85 -3.55 -0.49 7.00
C GLN A 85 -3.34 0.58 5.93
N VAL A 86 -2.86 1.74 6.35
CA VAL A 86 -2.69 2.94 5.52
C VAL A 86 -1.46 3.71 5.96
N THR A 87 -0.74 4.28 5.00
CA THR A 87 0.32 5.25 5.31
C THR A 87 -0.27 6.64 5.18
N MET A 88 -0.13 7.47 6.20
CA MET A 88 -0.60 8.85 6.21
C MET A 88 0.58 9.81 6.23
N GLU A 89 0.56 10.83 5.37
CA GLU A 89 1.56 11.90 5.37
C GLU A 89 0.95 13.18 5.93
N ILE A 90 1.66 13.78 6.90
CA ILE A 90 1.28 15.05 7.53
C ILE A 90 2.47 16.00 7.56
N GLY A 91 2.18 17.31 7.50
CA GLY A 91 3.17 18.34 7.83
C GLY A 91 3.55 18.28 9.30
N THR A 92 4.80 18.59 9.61
CA THR A 92 5.33 18.56 10.99
C THR A 92 5.85 19.93 11.42
N ASP A 93 6.08 20.09 12.72
CA ASP A 93 6.67 21.30 13.30
C ASP A 93 8.10 21.55 12.79
N GLU A 94 8.76 20.53 12.24
CA GLU A 94 10.07 20.67 11.62
C GLU A 94 10.03 21.22 10.19
N GLY A 95 8.87 21.66 9.71
CA GLY A 95 8.73 22.29 8.40
C GLY A 95 8.78 21.32 7.22
N ARG A 96 8.57 20.02 7.44
CA ARG A 96 8.56 19.00 6.37
C ARG A 96 7.42 18.01 6.54
N VAL A 97 6.99 17.42 5.44
CA VAL A 97 6.03 16.31 5.45
C VAL A 97 6.74 15.02 5.87
N LYS A 98 6.10 14.22 6.73
CA LYS A 98 6.56 12.88 7.11
C LYS A 98 5.45 11.84 6.95
N PRO A 99 5.78 10.61 6.51
CA PRO A 99 4.85 9.48 6.51
C PRO A 99 4.72 8.87 7.91
N PHE A 100 3.56 8.28 8.21
CA PHE A 100 3.26 7.53 9.42
C PHE A 100 2.37 6.36 9.06
N ALA A 101 2.70 5.16 9.54
CA ALA A 101 1.77 4.03 9.47
C ALA A 101 0.57 4.35 10.35
N ALA A 102 -0.62 4.02 9.88
CA ALA A 102 -1.84 4.16 10.64
C ALA A 102 -2.80 3.00 10.36
N ARG A 103 -3.70 2.76 11.32
CA ARG A 103 -4.84 1.87 11.14
C ARG A 103 -6.11 2.69 10.98
N ALA A 104 -6.82 2.46 9.89
CA ALA A 104 -8.11 3.05 9.60
C ALA A 104 -9.25 2.29 10.28
N VAL A 105 -10.17 3.02 10.90
CA VAL A 105 -11.38 2.51 11.55
C VAL A 105 -12.57 3.38 11.14
N PRO A 106 -13.50 2.87 10.31
CA PRO A 106 -14.75 3.57 10.06
C PRO A 106 -15.54 3.75 11.36
N LEU A 107 -15.94 4.99 11.64
CA LEU A 107 -16.78 5.30 12.80
C LEU A 107 -18.23 4.92 12.51
N ALA A 108 -18.99 4.62 13.56
CA ALA A 108 -20.40 4.28 13.48
C ALA A 108 -21.21 4.99 14.58
N GLY A 109 -22.53 5.06 14.39
CA GLY A 109 -23.49 5.59 15.36
C GLY A 109 -23.17 7.02 15.83
N ASP A 110 -23.46 7.28 17.09
CA ASP A 110 -23.37 8.61 17.71
C ASP A 110 -21.97 9.24 17.60
N GLU A 111 -20.90 8.44 17.66
CA GLU A 111 -19.54 8.95 17.51
C GLU A 111 -19.31 9.50 16.11
N ARG A 112 -19.77 8.78 15.08
CA ARG A 112 -19.68 9.23 13.68
C ARG A 112 -20.47 10.52 13.49
N ASP A 113 -21.70 10.56 13.98
CA ASP A 113 -22.61 11.70 13.77
C ASP A 113 -22.11 12.95 14.49
N HIS A 114 -21.62 12.80 15.72
CA HIS A 114 -20.99 13.89 16.46
C HIS A 114 -19.79 14.49 15.69
N GLN A 115 -18.88 13.63 15.20
CA GLN A 115 -17.71 14.10 14.46
C GLN A 115 -18.06 14.70 13.10
N TRP A 116 -19.12 14.20 12.46
CA TRP A 116 -19.66 14.79 11.23
C TRP A 116 -20.21 16.20 11.47
N ASP A 117 -20.94 16.41 12.55
CA ASP A 117 -21.50 17.71 12.90
C ASP A 117 -20.40 18.73 13.21
N LEU A 118 -19.35 18.32 13.93
CA LEU A 118 -18.17 19.14 14.17
C LEU A 118 -17.48 19.53 12.85
N GLN A 119 -17.36 18.60 11.90
CA GLN A 119 -16.80 18.91 10.59
C GLN A 119 -17.68 19.87 9.79
N CYS A 120 -19.00 19.69 9.82
CA CYS A 120 -19.96 20.60 9.18
C CYS A 120 -19.93 22.01 9.79
N ALA A 121 -19.62 22.14 11.07
CA ALA A 121 -19.42 23.45 11.72
C ALA A 121 -18.11 24.12 11.27
N ARG A 122 -17.05 23.33 11.03
CA ARG A 122 -15.74 23.82 10.55
C ARG A 122 -15.76 24.19 9.07
N ASN A 123 -16.41 23.37 8.24
CA ASN A 123 -16.51 23.55 6.80
C ASN A 123 -17.96 23.29 6.34
N PRO A 124 -18.75 24.35 6.13
CA PRO A 124 -20.16 24.25 5.74
C PRO A 124 -20.41 23.46 4.45
N ALA A 125 -19.44 23.37 3.53
CA ALA A 125 -19.58 22.58 2.29
C ALA A 125 -19.89 21.10 2.57
N PHE A 126 -19.51 20.57 3.74
CA PHE A 126 -19.86 19.21 4.14
C PHE A 126 -21.37 19.01 4.33
N ARG A 127 -22.12 20.05 4.70
CA ARG A 127 -23.59 20.00 4.72
C ARG A 127 -24.15 19.86 3.31
N ASP A 128 -23.60 20.62 2.36
CA ASP A 128 -24.00 20.56 0.96
C ASP A 128 -23.71 19.18 0.36
N TYR A 129 -22.56 18.57 0.70
CA TYR A 129 -22.23 17.21 0.28
C TYR A 129 -23.20 16.16 0.81
N ALA A 130 -23.62 16.27 2.08
CA ALA A 130 -24.63 15.37 2.64
C ALA A 130 -26.00 15.58 1.96
N ALA A 131 -26.39 16.82 1.67
CA ALA A 131 -27.65 17.12 1.00
C ALA A 131 -27.68 16.63 -0.46
N ALA A 132 -26.53 16.57 -1.12
CA ALA A 132 -26.40 16.14 -2.52
C ALA A 132 -26.41 14.61 -2.72
N THR A 133 -26.49 13.80 -1.65
CA THR A 133 -26.37 12.34 -1.73
C THR A 133 -27.35 11.61 -0.83
N THR A 134 -27.62 10.35 -1.15
CA THR A 134 -28.51 9.48 -0.34
C THR A 134 -27.73 8.54 0.58
N ARG A 135 -26.41 8.42 0.39
CA ARG A 135 -25.56 7.59 1.25
C ARG A 135 -25.17 8.33 2.52
N THR A 136 -25.05 7.60 3.62
CA THR A 136 -24.37 8.14 4.80
C THR A 136 -22.89 8.29 4.49
N ILE A 137 -22.38 9.52 4.46
CA ILE A 137 -20.97 9.77 4.16
C ILE A 137 -20.08 9.18 5.26
N PRO A 138 -19.16 8.24 4.95
CA PRO A 138 -18.32 7.64 5.98
C PRO A 138 -17.34 8.64 6.62
N VAL A 139 -17.16 8.51 7.94
CA VAL A 139 -16.09 9.15 8.71
C VAL A 139 -15.13 8.05 9.16
N VAL A 140 -13.84 8.23 8.93
CA VAL A 140 -12.82 7.22 9.24
C VAL A 140 -11.80 7.81 10.19
N ALA A 141 -11.60 7.15 11.32
CA ALA A 141 -10.51 7.42 12.24
C ALA A 141 -9.22 6.74 11.77
N LEU A 142 -8.15 7.51 11.58
CA LEU A 142 -6.80 7.03 11.35
C LEU A 142 -6.05 7.08 12.68
N HIS A 143 -5.65 5.92 13.17
CA HIS A 143 -4.85 5.76 14.39
C HIS A 143 -3.39 5.58 13.99
N PRO A 144 -2.53 6.61 14.13
CA PRO A 144 -1.11 6.46 13.86
C PRO A 144 -0.50 5.36 14.72
N LEU A 145 0.44 4.61 14.17
CA LEU A 145 1.22 3.63 14.90
C LEU A 145 2.05 4.38 15.95
N ASP A 146 1.76 4.09 17.21
CA ASP A 146 2.49 4.60 18.35
C ASP A 146 3.26 3.46 19.03
N LEU A 147 4.58 3.56 18.95
CA LEU A 147 5.54 2.66 19.57
C LEU A 147 5.97 3.14 20.95
N THR A 148 5.66 4.40 21.30
CA THR A 148 6.06 4.99 22.56
C THR A 148 5.31 4.30 23.70
N GLY A 149 6.04 3.77 24.69
CA GLY A 149 5.48 3.35 25.98
C GLY A 149 4.97 1.91 26.13
N ASP A 150 5.09 1.02 25.14
CA ASP A 150 4.75 -0.40 25.30
C ASP A 150 5.77 -1.36 24.61
N PRO A 151 6.77 -1.86 25.36
CA PRO A 151 7.74 -2.84 24.84
C PRO A 151 7.09 -4.15 24.34
N ALA A 152 5.90 -4.52 24.83
CA ALA A 152 5.19 -5.69 24.32
C ALA A 152 4.64 -5.44 22.91
N ARG A 153 4.24 -4.20 22.60
CA ARG A 153 3.80 -3.82 21.25
C ARG A 153 4.95 -3.87 20.24
N ALA A 154 6.13 -3.37 20.61
CA ALA A 154 7.31 -3.46 19.75
C ALA A 154 7.69 -4.92 19.44
N ARG A 155 7.64 -5.81 20.44
CA ARG A 155 7.86 -7.25 20.26
C ARG A 155 6.84 -7.90 19.33
N LEU A 156 5.55 -7.58 19.48
CA LEU A 156 4.50 -8.10 18.60
C LEU A 156 4.71 -7.68 17.15
N ILE A 157 5.19 -6.46 16.91
CA ILE A 157 5.54 -5.97 15.57
C ILE A 157 6.72 -6.75 15.01
N ALA A 158 7.76 -6.98 15.82
CA ALA A 158 8.91 -7.80 15.42
C ALA A 158 8.51 -9.23 15.04
N GLU A 159 7.64 -9.86 15.84
CA GLU A 159 7.12 -11.20 15.54
C GLU A 159 6.24 -11.21 14.29
N GLN A 160 5.45 -10.16 14.07
CA GLN A 160 4.64 -10.04 12.87
C GLN A 160 5.49 -9.87 11.61
N LEU A 161 6.56 -9.05 11.69
CA LEU A 161 7.52 -8.86 10.60
C LEU A 161 8.11 -10.21 10.15
N ILE A 162 8.60 -11.00 11.10
CA ILE A 162 9.18 -12.32 10.81
C ILE A 162 8.17 -13.25 10.16
N ARG A 163 6.95 -13.34 10.71
CA ARG A 163 5.90 -14.17 10.11
C ARG A 163 5.61 -13.75 8.68
N HIS A 164 5.53 -12.44 8.42
CA HIS A 164 5.34 -11.94 7.06
C HIS A 164 6.51 -12.30 6.14
N HIS A 165 7.76 -12.19 6.60
CA HIS A 165 8.91 -12.59 5.79
C HIS A 165 8.96 -14.11 5.54
N GLU A 166 8.60 -14.93 6.53
CA GLU A 166 8.49 -16.39 6.37
C GLU A 166 7.42 -16.75 5.33
N ASP A 167 6.24 -16.12 5.40
CA ASP A 167 5.17 -16.30 4.41
C ASP A 167 5.61 -15.90 3.00
N LEU A 168 6.32 -14.76 2.88
CA LEU A 168 6.85 -14.25 1.61
C LEU A 168 7.92 -15.18 1.03
N ARG A 169 8.86 -15.68 1.84
CA ARG A 169 9.88 -16.65 1.42
C ARG A 169 9.23 -17.96 0.94
N ALA A 170 8.24 -18.45 1.69
CA ALA A 170 7.50 -19.65 1.28
C ALA A 170 6.76 -19.45 -0.05
N GLU A 171 6.27 -18.24 -0.33
CA GLU A 171 5.64 -17.91 -1.61
C GLU A 171 6.65 -17.80 -2.75
N ILE A 172 7.85 -17.23 -2.51
CA ILE A 172 8.96 -17.25 -3.47
C ILE A 172 9.29 -18.70 -3.85
N ASP A 173 9.41 -19.60 -2.88
CA ASP A 173 9.69 -21.03 -3.14
C ASP A 173 8.57 -21.70 -3.93
N ARG A 174 7.30 -21.38 -3.64
CA ARG A 174 6.16 -21.89 -4.42
C ARG A 174 6.18 -21.39 -5.86
N VAL A 175 6.55 -20.14 -6.12
CA VAL A 175 6.68 -19.60 -7.48
C VAL A 175 7.86 -20.23 -8.21
N ARG A 176 9.01 -20.37 -7.53
CA ARG A 176 10.22 -21.04 -8.04
C ARG A 176 9.91 -22.47 -8.50
N ALA A 177 9.21 -23.26 -7.67
CA ALA A 177 8.83 -24.63 -8.00
C ALA A 177 7.96 -24.73 -9.26
N ARG A 178 7.08 -23.73 -9.51
CA ARG A 178 6.25 -23.69 -10.72
C ARG A 178 7.07 -23.42 -11.98
N PHE A 179 8.08 -22.54 -11.91
CA PHE A 179 9.00 -22.34 -13.03
C PHE A 179 9.77 -23.62 -13.37
N GLU A 180 10.29 -24.32 -12.35
CA GLU A 180 11.01 -25.59 -12.56
C GLU A 180 10.11 -26.67 -13.19
N HIS A 181 8.89 -26.83 -12.67
CA HIS A 181 7.94 -27.80 -13.20
C HIS A 181 7.60 -27.53 -14.67
N ALA A 182 7.37 -26.26 -15.02
CA ALA A 182 7.01 -25.89 -16.37
C ALA A 182 8.17 -26.04 -17.37
N LEU A 183 9.41 -25.76 -16.94
CA LEU A 183 10.60 -25.99 -17.75
C LEU A 183 10.89 -27.48 -17.97
N ALA A 184 10.49 -28.33 -17.01
CA ALA A 184 10.65 -29.79 -17.11
C ALA A 184 9.59 -30.48 -17.99
N GLY A 185 8.54 -29.75 -18.43
CA GLY A 185 7.48 -30.29 -19.28
C GLY A 185 6.58 -31.34 -18.59
N GLY A 186 6.49 -31.31 -17.25
CA GLY A 186 5.65 -32.24 -16.49
C GLY A 186 4.14 -31.93 -16.61
N PRO A 187 3.25 -32.94 -16.43
CA PRO A 187 1.82 -32.69 -16.24
C PRO A 187 1.56 -32.08 -14.86
N GLU A 188 0.68 -31.07 -14.79
CA GLU A 188 0.47 -30.30 -13.56
C GLU A 188 -0.17 -31.10 -12.41
N PRO A 189 0.22 -30.85 -11.15
CA PRO A 189 -0.54 -31.29 -9.99
C PRO A 189 -1.81 -30.44 -9.81
N ASP A 190 -2.93 -31.06 -9.42
CA ASP A 190 -4.19 -30.37 -9.16
C ASP A 190 -4.01 -29.25 -8.11
N ALA A 191 -4.42 -28.03 -8.48
CA ALA A 191 -4.42 -26.90 -7.55
C ALA A 191 -5.53 -27.08 -6.50
N PRO A 192 -5.30 -26.70 -5.22
CA PRO A 192 -6.37 -26.65 -4.24
C PRO A 192 -7.40 -25.57 -4.63
N ASP A 193 -8.66 -25.98 -4.57
CA ASP A 193 -9.88 -25.45 -5.19
C ASP A 193 -10.40 -24.07 -4.66
N ASN A 194 -9.52 -23.16 -4.22
CA ASN A 194 -9.95 -21.97 -3.46
C ASN A 194 -10.11 -20.65 -4.23
N ASP A 195 -9.83 -20.60 -5.54
CA ASP A 195 -10.07 -19.39 -6.36
C ASP A 195 -11.19 -19.65 -7.38
N ALA A 196 -12.41 -19.36 -6.97
CA ALA A 196 -13.58 -19.34 -7.83
C ALA A 196 -13.57 -18.08 -8.72
N ASP A 197 -12.72 -18.07 -9.75
CA ASP A 197 -12.86 -17.16 -10.88
C ASP A 197 -12.58 -17.90 -12.19
N THR A 198 -13.64 -18.43 -12.78
CA THR A 198 -13.62 -19.14 -14.07
C THR A 198 -13.58 -18.13 -15.21
N ASP A 199 -12.40 -17.62 -15.52
CA ASP A 199 -12.12 -16.97 -16.81
C ASP A 199 -11.29 -17.91 -17.69
N THR A 200 -11.90 -18.36 -18.79
CA THR A 200 -11.38 -19.33 -19.77
C THR A 200 -10.31 -18.73 -20.71
N GLY A 201 -9.36 -17.97 -20.16
CA GLY A 201 -8.27 -17.30 -20.89
C GLY A 201 -6.89 -17.89 -20.61
N THR A 202 -6.30 -18.50 -21.65
CA THR A 202 -4.94 -19.06 -21.78
C THR A 202 -4.43 -19.91 -20.62
N ASP A 203 -4.62 -21.22 -20.77
CA ASP A 203 -4.11 -22.30 -19.92
C ASP A 203 -2.58 -22.52 -20.06
N ASP A 204 -1.84 -21.45 -20.36
CA ASP A 204 -0.39 -21.44 -20.49
C ASP A 204 0.26 -20.89 -19.21
N LEU A 205 1.49 -21.32 -18.94
CA LEU A 205 2.27 -20.97 -17.75
C LEU A 205 2.24 -19.45 -17.47
N ALA A 206 2.40 -18.63 -18.51
CA ALA A 206 2.38 -17.18 -18.39
C ALA A 206 1.05 -16.63 -17.87
N GLY A 207 -0.09 -17.22 -18.26
CA GLY A 207 -1.43 -16.82 -17.79
C GLY A 207 -1.67 -17.17 -16.32
N ARG A 208 -1.22 -18.36 -15.88
CA ARG A 208 -1.31 -18.81 -14.48
C ARG A 208 -0.32 -18.06 -13.57
N LEU A 209 0.94 -17.91 -13.99
CA LEU A 209 1.93 -17.10 -13.28
C LEU A 209 1.48 -15.65 -13.18
N ARG A 210 0.87 -15.08 -14.22
CA ARG A 210 0.31 -13.72 -14.16
C ARG A 210 -0.70 -13.59 -13.02
N ARG A 211 -1.68 -14.48 -12.87
CA ARG A 211 -2.66 -14.39 -11.78
C ARG A 211 -2.03 -14.54 -10.39
N HIS A 212 -1.16 -15.53 -10.23
CA HIS A 212 -0.56 -15.85 -8.94
C HIS A 212 0.58 -14.89 -8.56
N CYS A 213 1.56 -14.69 -9.45
CA CYS A 213 2.70 -13.81 -9.20
C CYS A 213 2.29 -12.34 -9.08
N LEU A 214 1.29 -11.84 -9.82
CA LEU A 214 0.83 -10.47 -9.61
C LEU A 214 0.19 -10.30 -8.23
N THR A 215 -0.55 -11.30 -7.74
CA THR A 215 -1.11 -11.26 -6.39
C THR A 215 0.01 -11.25 -5.33
N PHE A 216 1.05 -12.05 -5.51
CA PHE A 216 2.25 -12.01 -4.67
C PHE A 216 2.98 -10.67 -4.73
N CYS A 217 3.32 -10.17 -5.92
CA CYS A 217 4.00 -8.88 -6.11
C CYS A 217 3.21 -7.74 -5.46
N ARG A 218 1.87 -7.80 -5.51
CA ARG A 218 0.97 -6.84 -4.84
C ARG A 218 1.03 -6.95 -3.32
N HIS A 219 1.01 -8.16 -2.77
CA HIS A 219 1.12 -8.37 -1.33
C HIS A 219 2.44 -7.81 -0.79
N LEU A 220 3.52 -8.07 -1.53
CA LEU A 220 4.86 -7.60 -1.22
C LEU A 220 5.01 -6.09 -1.35
N GLN A 221 4.46 -5.47 -2.40
CA GLN A 221 4.39 -4.00 -2.49
C GLN A 221 3.67 -3.40 -1.27
N MET A 222 2.62 -4.07 -0.78
CA MET A 222 1.88 -3.59 0.38
C MET A 222 2.64 -3.72 1.70
N HIS A 223 3.42 -4.77 1.87
CA HIS A 223 4.34 -4.91 2.99
C HIS A 223 5.30 -3.70 3.05
N HIS A 224 5.95 -3.35 1.95
CA HIS A 224 6.91 -2.23 1.92
C HIS A 224 6.27 -0.86 2.17
N ILE A 225 5.07 -0.61 1.61
CA ILE A 225 4.32 0.65 1.86
C ILE A 225 3.98 0.80 3.35
N ARG A 226 3.64 -0.31 4.02
CA ARG A 226 3.27 -0.32 5.44
C ARG A 226 4.49 -0.13 6.33
N GLU A 227 5.62 -0.75 6.00
CA GLU A 227 6.88 -0.52 6.70
C GLU A 227 7.39 0.91 6.58
N ASP A 228 7.33 1.53 5.40
CA ASP A 228 7.77 2.91 5.22
C ASP A 228 7.05 3.88 6.17
N GLY A 229 5.76 3.63 6.42
CA GLY A 229 5.00 4.35 7.43
C GLY A 229 5.45 4.02 8.86
N ALA A 230 5.76 2.77 9.16
CA ALA A 230 6.19 2.33 10.49
C ALA A 230 7.61 2.82 10.83
N PHE A 231 8.48 2.94 9.84
CA PHE A 231 9.87 3.40 9.98
C PHE A 231 9.96 4.78 10.62
N SER A 232 9.03 5.69 10.31
CA SER A 232 9.02 6.99 10.99
C SER A 232 8.68 6.90 12.47
N ALA A 233 7.95 5.87 12.93
CA ALA A 233 7.79 5.59 14.34
C ALA A 233 9.07 4.96 14.93
N PHE A 234 9.72 4.04 14.21
CA PHE A 234 10.99 3.46 14.66
C PHE A 234 12.10 4.51 14.77
N GLU A 235 12.25 5.45 13.84
CA GLU A 235 13.26 6.51 13.90
C GLU A 235 13.08 7.43 15.12
N ARG A 236 11.84 7.59 15.61
CA ARG A 236 11.57 8.40 16.82
C ARG A 236 11.91 7.64 18.10
N GLU A 237 11.54 6.36 18.16
CA GLU A 237 11.71 5.53 19.37
C GLU A 237 13.12 4.94 19.48
N TYR A 238 13.73 4.60 18.35
CA TYR A 238 15.03 3.94 18.22
C TYR A 238 15.95 4.74 17.27
N PRO A 239 16.48 5.90 17.69
CA PRO A 239 17.30 6.75 16.84
C PRO A 239 18.56 6.07 16.27
N GLU A 240 19.06 5.03 16.92
CA GLU A 240 20.17 4.19 16.46
C GLU A 240 19.84 3.42 15.17
N LEU A 241 18.57 3.19 14.86
CA LEU A 241 18.13 2.50 13.64
C LEU A 241 18.11 3.41 12.40
N VAL A 242 18.26 4.73 12.55
CA VAL A 242 18.17 5.70 11.43
C VAL A 242 19.06 5.32 10.23
N PRO A 243 20.33 4.91 10.39
CA PRO A 243 21.15 4.47 9.25
C PRO A 243 20.59 3.23 8.54
N ALA A 244 20.11 2.23 9.31
CA ALA A 244 19.52 1.02 8.76
C ALA A 244 18.21 1.31 8.02
N ILE A 245 17.32 2.10 8.63
CA ILE A 245 16.05 2.54 8.06
C ILE A 245 16.26 3.35 6.77
N THR A 246 17.29 4.23 6.74
CA THR A 246 17.62 4.99 5.54
C THR A 246 18.00 4.07 4.39
N ARG A 247 18.78 3.02 4.67
CA ARG A 247 19.12 1.99 3.68
C ARG A 247 17.88 1.20 3.25
N LEU A 248 17.05 0.76 4.18
CA LEU A 248 15.82 0.00 3.89
C LEU A 248 14.88 0.77 2.96
N ARG A 249 14.67 2.08 3.19
CA ARG A 249 13.87 2.92 2.27
C ARG A 249 14.45 2.98 0.85
N ALA A 250 15.78 3.04 0.72
CA ALA A 250 16.42 3.02 -0.59
C ALA A 250 16.23 1.66 -1.28
N GLU A 251 16.33 0.56 -0.53
CA GLU A 251 16.08 -0.80 -1.01
C GLU A 251 14.60 -1.01 -1.40
N HIS A 252 13.64 -0.50 -0.61
CA HIS A 252 12.21 -0.53 -0.97
C HIS A 252 11.95 0.08 -2.34
N ALA A 253 12.54 1.23 -2.65
CA ALA A 253 12.40 1.87 -3.95
C ALA A 253 13.00 1.02 -5.09
N VAL A 254 14.10 0.29 -4.83
CA VAL A 254 14.69 -0.65 -5.80
C VAL A 254 13.76 -1.84 -6.03
N VAL A 255 13.27 -2.45 -4.96
CA VAL A 255 12.35 -3.59 -5.01
C VAL A 255 11.06 -3.21 -5.73
N GLU A 256 10.46 -2.06 -5.41
CA GLU A 256 9.23 -1.60 -6.04
C GLU A 256 9.38 -1.52 -7.57
N ARG A 257 10.49 -0.95 -8.05
CA ARG A 257 10.81 -0.89 -9.48
C ARG A 257 11.00 -2.27 -10.09
N ALA A 258 11.69 -3.17 -9.39
CA ALA A 258 11.95 -4.53 -9.86
C ALA A 258 10.64 -5.34 -9.99
N LEU A 259 9.77 -5.26 -8.98
CA LEU A 259 8.44 -5.89 -8.99
C LEU A 259 7.54 -5.32 -10.09
N ALA A 260 7.56 -4.00 -10.30
CA ALA A 260 6.80 -3.36 -11.38
C ALA A 260 7.29 -3.80 -12.77
N ALA A 261 8.61 -3.90 -12.96
CA ALA A 261 9.21 -4.38 -14.20
C ALA A 261 8.86 -5.85 -14.47
N PHE A 262 8.96 -6.71 -13.46
CA PHE A 262 8.59 -8.12 -13.56
C PHE A 262 7.09 -8.32 -13.83
N ALA A 263 6.22 -7.56 -13.15
CA ALA A 263 4.78 -7.55 -13.42
C ALA A 263 4.47 -7.16 -14.88
N ALA A 264 5.13 -6.13 -15.40
CA ALA A 264 4.96 -5.72 -16.80
C ALA A 264 5.47 -6.78 -17.78
N LEU A 265 6.53 -7.51 -17.44
CA LEU A 265 7.04 -8.62 -18.24
C LEU A 265 6.05 -9.79 -18.29
N LEU A 266 5.45 -10.15 -17.15
CA LEU A 266 4.40 -11.18 -17.07
C LEU A 266 3.15 -10.81 -17.89
N GLU A 267 2.72 -9.55 -17.84
CA GLU A 267 1.60 -9.08 -18.66
C GLU A 267 1.90 -9.19 -20.16
N ARG A 268 3.13 -8.86 -20.60
CA ARG A 268 3.54 -9.06 -22.01
C ARG A 268 3.59 -10.53 -22.39
N ALA A 269 4.13 -11.39 -21.52
CA ALA A 269 4.24 -12.83 -21.76
C ALA A 269 2.86 -13.50 -21.93
N ALA A 270 1.84 -13.01 -21.23
CA ALA A 270 0.46 -13.49 -21.34
C ALA A 270 -0.31 -12.88 -22.54
N GLY A 271 0.25 -11.88 -23.20
CA GLY A 271 -0.40 -11.10 -24.25
C GLY A 271 -0.05 -11.53 -25.69
N PRO A 272 -0.68 -10.91 -26.69
CA PRO A 272 -0.39 -11.17 -28.10
C PRO A 272 1.00 -10.69 -28.54
N ASP A 273 1.61 -9.78 -27.77
CA ASP A 273 2.93 -9.16 -28.05
C ASP A 273 4.11 -9.98 -27.45
N ARG A 274 3.91 -11.26 -27.18
CA ARG A 274 4.98 -12.14 -26.65
C ARG A 274 6.19 -12.18 -27.59
N GLY A 275 7.38 -12.01 -27.01
CA GLY A 275 8.65 -11.94 -27.72
C GLY A 275 9.75 -12.81 -27.08
N PRO A 276 10.98 -12.76 -27.60
CA PRO A 276 12.12 -13.52 -27.06
C PRO A 276 12.45 -13.21 -25.59
N ASP A 277 12.09 -12.02 -25.11
CA ASP A 277 12.20 -11.59 -23.71
C ASP A 277 11.18 -12.28 -22.79
N THR A 278 10.12 -12.86 -23.35
CA THR A 278 9.04 -13.54 -22.61
C THR A 278 9.18 -15.07 -22.58
N GLU A 279 10.31 -15.62 -23.03
CA GLU A 279 10.58 -17.05 -22.95
C GLU A 279 10.65 -17.54 -21.49
N PRO A 280 10.18 -18.77 -21.17
CA PRO A 280 10.16 -19.27 -19.79
C PRO A 280 11.51 -19.18 -19.06
N ALA A 281 12.62 -19.41 -19.76
CA ALA A 281 13.97 -19.29 -19.18
C ALA A 281 14.32 -17.84 -18.80
N ARG A 282 13.88 -16.85 -19.60
CA ARG A 282 14.06 -15.43 -19.29
C ARG A 282 13.17 -15.00 -18.13
N LEU A 283 11.90 -15.41 -18.13
CA LEU A 283 10.98 -15.16 -17.03
C LEU A 283 11.52 -15.71 -15.70
N ARG A 284 12.08 -16.92 -15.71
CA ARG A 284 12.72 -17.50 -14.52
C ARG A 284 13.95 -16.68 -14.09
N ALA A 285 14.82 -16.30 -15.01
CA ALA A 285 16.01 -15.53 -14.67
C ALA A 285 15.67 -14.18 -14.02
N GLU A 286 14.67 -13.47 -14.54
CA GLU A 286 14.17 -12.22 -13.96
C GLU A 286 13.53 -12.47 -12.58
N PHE A 287 12.72 -13.53 -12.44
CA PHE A 287 12.14 -13.91 -11.15
C PHE A 287 13.21 -14.20 -10.08
N GLU A 288 14.27 -14.95 -10.43
CA GLU A 288 15.35 -15.25 -9.47
C GLU A 288 16.14 -13.99 -9.10
N ALA A 289 16.37 -13.07 -10.03
CA ALA A 289 17.02 -11.80 -9.74
C ALA A 289 16.19 -10.96 -8.75
N VAL A 290 14.87 -10.87 -8.95
CA VAL A 290 13.96 -10.19 -8.02
C VAL A 290 13.95 -10.89 -6.66
N SER A 291 13.85 -12.22 -6.65
CA SER A 291 13.76 -13.02 -5.42
C SER A 291 15.03 -12.94 -4.57
N ALA A 292 16.20 -13.00 -5.19
CA ALA A 292 17.47 -12.85 -4.48
C ALA A 292 17.59 -11.48 -3.81
N GLY A 293 17.18 -10.41 -4.50
CA GLY A 293 17.16 -9.06 -3.92
C GLY A 293 16.19 -8.93 -2.74
N LEU A 294 15.04 -9.60 -2.81
CA LEU A 294 14.06 -9.65 -1.71
C LEU A 294 14.59 -10.41 -0.50
N GLU A 295 15.20 -11.58 -0.71
CA GLU A 295 15.78 -12.37 0.37
C GLU A 295 16.92 -11.63 1.08
N GLU A 296 17.78 -10.93 0.34
CA GLU A 296 18.82 -10.05 0.90
C GLU A 296 18.21 -8.91 1.72
N HIS A 297 17.17 -8.27 1.17
CA HIS A 297 16.45 -7.20 1.84
C HIS A 297 15.80 -7.65 3.16
N PHE A 298 15.05 -8.76 3.15
CA PHE A 298 14.43 -9.32 4.36
C PHE A 298 15.47 -9.68 5.42
N ALA A 299 16.59 -10.29 5.00
CA ALA A 299 17.67 -10.64 5.90
C ALA A 299 18.33 -9.39 6.53
N TYR A 300 18.51 -8.34 5.73
CA TYR A 300 19.04 -7.07 6.23
C TYR A 300 18.09 -6.44 7.25
N GLU A 301 16.79 -6.37 6.93
CA GLU A 301 15.78 -5.82 7.83
C GLU A 301 15.71 -6.58 9.16
N GLU A 302 15.63 -7.90 9.10
CA GLU A 302 15.59 -8.76 10.28
C GLU A 302 16.83 -8.56 11.17
N ALA A 303 18.02 -8.51 10.56
CA ALA A 303 19.27 -8.37 11.30
C ALA A 303 19.41 -7.01 12.00
N HIS A 304 18.78 -5.96 11.48
CA HIS A 304 18.98 -4.58 11.96
C HIS A 304 17.80 -4.04 12.77
N LEU A 305 16.55 -4.42 12.48
CA LEU A 305 15.39 -3.94 13.21
C LEU A 305 15.06 -4.80 14.43
N LEU A 306 15.14 -6.14 14.30
CA LEU A 306 14.70 -7.04 15.36
C LEU A 306 15.43 -6.89 16.71
N PRO A 307 16.75 -6.63 16.76
CA PRO A 307 17.43 -6.44 18.03
C PRO A 307 16.83 -5.30 18.87
N ALA A 308 16.50 -4.17 18.23
CA ALA A 308 15.90 -3.02 18.91
C ALA A 308 14.43 -3.29 19.31
N LEU A 309 13.65 -3.96 18.46
CA LEU A 309 12.24 -4.21 18.72
C LEU A 309 11.98 -5.32 19.76
N ARG A 310 12.91 -6.25 19.94
CA ARG A 310 12.78 -7.35 20.90
C ARG A 310 13.24 -6.99 22.31
N GLY A 311 14.18 -6.04 22.41
CA GLY A 311 14.81 -5.63 23.67
C GLY A 311 15.88 -6.59 24.14
#